data_AF-A0A645J3X5-F1
#
_entry.id   AF-A0A645J3X5-F1
#
_cell.length_a   1.000
_cell.length_b   1.000
_cell.length_c   1.000
_cell.angle_alpha   90.00
_cell.angle_beta   90.00
_cell.angle_gamma   90.00
#
_symmetry.space_group_name_H-M   'P 1'
#
loop_
_entity.id
_entity.type
_entity.pdbx_description
1 polymer ?
#
loop_
_entity_poly.entity_id
_entity_poly.type
_entity_poly.pdbx_seq_one_letter_code
_entity_poly.pdbx_strand_id
1 'polypeptide(L)'
;MRPAVGTYNLTNDGPVTSWFEIARDVFALSGRDPADVAPQSTAEFGAGKVVAPRPVHSGLGLDKIKSVGFVPRDAGGALREYLGE
;
A
#
# COMPACT_ATOMS: atom_id res chain seq x y z
N MET A 1 13.72 2.04 27.64
CA MET A 1 14.91 1.76 26.82
C MET A 1 14.70 2.40 25.46
N ARG A 2 15.66 3.15 24.93
CA ARG A 2 15.58 3.69 23.56
C ARG A 2 16.12 2.63 22.59
N PRO A 3 15.43 2.31 21.48
CA PRO A 3 15.96 1.35 20.52
C PRO A 3 17.27 1.83 19.89
N ALA A 4 18.07 0.88 19.41
CA ALA A 4 19.32 1.19 18.73
C ALA A 4 19.07 2.04 17.47
N VAL A 5 19.96 3.00 17.22
CA VAL A 5 19.93 3.79 15.99
C VAL A 5 20.19 2.90 14.76
N GLY A 6 19.53 3.21 13.64
CA GLY A 6 19.72 2.49 12.39
C GLY A 6 18.56 2.68 11.41
N THR A 7 18.57 1.91 10.32
CA THR A 7 17.53 1.97 9.28
C THR A 7 16.37 1.04 9.62
N TYR A 8 15.14 1.54 9.47
CA TYR A 8 13.90 0.80 9.66
C TYR A 8 12.99 1.03 8.46
N ASN A 9 12.33 -0.02 7.98
CA ASN A 9 11.23 0.13 7.04
C ASN A 9 10.00 0.62 7.80
N LEU A 10 9.29 1.60 7.23
CA LEU A 10 8.03 2.08 7.79
C LEU A 10 7.02 2.31 6.67
N THR A 11 5.97 1.49 6.71
CA THR A 11 4.73 1.62 5.96
C THR A 11 3.58 1.31 6.92
N ASN A 12 2.33 1.40 6.47
CA ASN A 12 1.25 0.71 7.17
C ASN A 12 1.49 -0.81 7.20
N ASP A 13 0.96 -1.46 8.23
CA ASP A 13 0.92 -2.91 8.37
C ASP A 13 -0.30 -3.49 7.64
N GLY A 14 -0.35 -4.82 7.53
CA GLY A 14 -1.44 -5.55 6.87
C GLY A 14 -0.97 -6.33 5.64
N PRO A 15 -1.90 -6.94 4.91
CA PRO A 15 -1.56 -7.69 3.69
C PRO A 15 -0.92 -6.78 2.63
N VAL A 16 0.00 -7.33 1.84
CA VAL A 16 0.50 -6.63 0.65
C VAL A 16 -0.61 -6.58 -0.39
N THR A 17 -0.94 -5.38 -0.85
CA THR A 17 -1.99 -5.15 -1.85
C THR A 17 -1.42 -4.57 -3.15
N SER A 18 -2.11 -4.81 -4.24
CA SER A 18 -1.86 -4.18 -5.53
C SER A 18 -2.49 -2.78 -5.61
N TRP A 19 -2.02 -1.96 -6.56
CA TRP A 19 -2.65 -0.67 -6.86
C TRP A 19 -4.11 -0.80 -7.30
N PHE A 20 -4.43 -1.90 -7.98
CA PHE A 20 -5.80 -2.20 -8.41
C PHE A 20 -6.72 -2.40 -7.22
N GLU A 21 -6.31 -3.19 -6.22
CA GLU A 21 -7.11 -3.44 -5.01
C GLU A 21 -7.29 -2.16 -4.18
N ILE A 22 -6.22 -1.37 -3.98
CA ILE A 22 -6.31 -0.09 -3.26
C ILE A 22 -7.30 0.85 -3.95
N ALA A 23 -7.27 0.95 -5.29
CA ALA A 23 -8.20 1.80 -6.02
C ALA A 23 -9.66 1.34 -5.87
N ARG A 24 -9.92 0.04 -5.85
CA ARG A 24 -11.26 -0.51 -5.59
C ARG A 24 -11.76 -0.18 -4.19
N ASP A 25 -10.90 -0.31 -3.19
CA ASP A 25 -11.24 0.05 -1.81
C ASP A 25 -11.56 1.54 -1.69
N VAL A 26 -10.78 2.41 -2.33
CA VAL A 26 -11.06 3.85 -2.37
C VAL A 26 -12.41 4.12 -3.02
N PHE A 27 -12.75 3.49 -4.15
CA PHE A 27 -14.04 3.65 -4.81
C PHE A 27 -15.19 3.22 -3.90
N ALA A 28 -15.11 2.03 -3.31
CA ALA A 28 -16.13 1.51 -2.41
C ALA A 28 -16.35 2.43 -1.20
N LEU A 29 -15.26 2.85 -0.54
CA LEU A 29 -15.29 3.76 0.61
C LEU A 29 -15.77 5.17 0.24
N SER A 30 -15.59 5.58 -1.01
CA SER A 30 -16.12 6.86 -1.51
C SER A 30 -17.57 6.77 -2.01
N GLY A 31 -18.28 5.67 -1.72
CA GLY A 31 -19.67 5.44 -2.14
C GLY A 31 -19.85 5.13 -3.63
N ARG A 32 -18.80 4.68 -4.31
CA ARG A 32 -18.80 4.27 -5.73
C ARG A 32 -18.72 2.76 -5.87
N ASP A 33 -19.17 2.24 -7.02
CA ASP A 33 -19.04 0.82 -7.32
C ASP A 33 -17.55 0.47 -7.52
N PRO A 34 -16.96 -0.43 -6.72
CA PRO A 34 -15.58 -0.90 -6.95
C PRO A 34 -15.38 -1.57 -8.31
N ALA A 35 -16.45 -1.99 -9.01
CA ALA A 35 -16.37 -2.51 -10.37
C ALA A 35 -16.10 -1.42 -11.43
N ASP A 36 -16.20 -0.13 -11.08
CA ASP A 36 -15.79 0.97 -11.96
C ASP A 36 -14.26 0.99 -12.19
N VAL A 37 -13.49 0.27 -11.36
CA VAL A 37 -12.04 0.13 -11.51
C VAL A 37 -11.73 -1.11 -12.34
N ALA A 38 -11.07 -0.92 -13.48
CA ALA A 38 -10.62 -2.01 -14.35
C ALA A 38 -9.16 -2.42 -14.08
N PRO A 39 -8.83 -3.72 -14.14
CA PRO A 39 -7.46 -4.18 -14.02
C PRO A 39 -6.63 -3.77 -15.25
N GLN A 40 -5.37 -3.43 -15.04
CA GLN A 40 -4.41 -3.14 -16.10
C GLN A 40 -3.03 -3.67 -15.72
N SER A 41 -2.37 -4.40 -16.63
CA SER A 41 -1.01 -4.86 -16.42
C SER A 41 0.02 -3.74 -16.63
N THR A 42 1.20 -3.89 -16.03
CA THR A 42 2.32 -2.95 -16.26
C THR A 42 2.74 -2.90 -17.73
N ALA A 43 2.66 -4.02 -18.46
CA ALA A 43 3.00 -4.10 -19.88
C ALA A 43 2.03 -3.29 -20.74
N GLU A 44 0.73 -3.45 -20.52
CA GLU A 44 -0.31 -2.66 -21.22
C GLU A 44 -0.18 -1.18 -20.89
N PHE A 45 0.07 -0.83 -19.62
CA PHE A 45 0.27 0.56 -19.23
C PHE A 45 1.48 1.21 -19.93
N GLY A 46 2.58 0.46 -20.08
CA GLY A 46 3.84 0.93 -20.68
C GLY A 46 3.87 0.91 -22.20
N ALA A 47 2.91 0.27 -22.88
CA ALA A 47 2.89 0.16 -24.34
C ALA A 47 2.94 1.55 -25.01
N GLY A 48 3.95 1.77 -25.86
CA GLY A 48 4.16 3.03 -26.58
C GLY A 48 4.64 4.21 -25.72
N LYS A 49 5.05 3.98 -24.46
CA LYS A 49 5.52 5.02 -23.54
C LYS A 49 6.95 4.74 -23.07
N VAL A 50 7.69 5.81 -22.80
CA VAL A 50 8.94 5.73 -22.03
C VAL A 50 8.56 5.82 -20.55
N VAL A 51 8.70 4.70 -19.83
CA VAL A 51 8.38 4.59 -18.41
C VAL A 51 9.59 4.13 -17.61
N ALA A 52 9.82 4.73 -16.44
CA ALA A 52 10.84 4.26 -15.51
C ALA A 52 10.49 2.86 -15.00
N PRO A 53 11.48 1.96 -14.82
CA PRO A 53 11.22 0.62 -14.32
C PRO A 53 10.62 0.69 -12.90
N ARG A 54 9.62 -0.15 -12.65
CA ARG A 54 8.99 -0.31 -11.34
C ARG A 54 9.19 -1.74 -10.87
N PRO A 55 9.48 -1.95 -9.57
CA PRO A 55 9.52 -3.30 -9.02
C PRO A 55 8.11 -3.91 -9.08
N VAL A 56 8.04 -5.21 -9.39
CA VAL A 56 6.78 -5.97 -9.35
C VAL A 56 6.25 -6.06 -7.92
N HIS A 57 7.15 -6.15 -6.94
CA HIS A 57 6.84 -6.18 -5.51
C HIS A 57 7.63 -5.11 -4.76
N SER A 58 6.93 -4.23 -4.06
CA SER A 58 7.52 -3.17 -3.23
C SER A 58 7.05 -3.21 -1.77
N GLY A 59 6.46 -4.33 -1.33
CA GLY A 59 6.14 -4.57 0.08
C GLY A 59 7.42 -4.62 0.91
N LEU A 60 7.42 -3.96 2.07
CA LEU A 60 8.58 -3.88 2.95
C LEU A 60 8.38 -4.73 4.20
N GLY A 61 9.42 -5.48 4.59
CA GLY A 61 9.39 -6.23 5.85
C GLY A 61 9.42 -5.28 7.06
N LEU A 62 8.48 -5.47 8.00
CA LEU A 62 8.28 -4.62 9.18
C LEU A 62 8.78 -5.25 10.49
N ASP A 63 9.37 -6.45 10.44
CA ASP A 63 9.77 -7.20 11.65
C ASP A 63 10.72 -6.41 12.55
N LYS A 64 11.67 -5.68 11.95
CA LYS A 64 12.65 -4.89 12.70
C LYS A 64 12.02 -3.72 13.46
N ILE A 65 11.02 -3.06 12.90
CA ILE A 65 10.34 -1.94 13.58
C ILE A 65 9.35 -2.45 14.62
N LYS A 66 8.71 -3.59 14.36
CA LYS A 66 7.83 -4.29 15.31
C LYS A 66 8.60 -4.83 16.52
N SER A 67 9.81 -5.37 16.32
CA SER A 67 10.62 -5.93 17.40
C SER A 67 11.10 -4.91 18.44
N VAL A 68 11.10 -3.62 18.09
CA VAL A 68 11.40 -2.52 19.02
C VAL A 68 10.16 -1.90 19.67
N GLY A 69 9.00 -2.54 19.51
CA GLY A 69 7.75 -2.16 20.18
C GLY A 69 6.93 -1.09 19.45
N PHE A 70 7.34 -0.67 18.25
CA PHE A 70 6.51 0.20 17.41
C PHE A 70 5.46 -0.63 16.68
N VAL A 71 4.21 -0.17 16.69
CA VAL A 71 3.09 -0.86 16.04
C VAL A 71 2.63 0.00 14.85
N PRO A 72 3.02 -0.33 13.61
CA PRO A 72 2.51 0.38 12.44
C PRO A 72 0.99 0.16 12.32
N ARG A 73 0.28 1.18 11.87
CA ARG A 73 -1.18 1.12 11.72
C ARG A 73 -1.58 0.13 10.63
N ASP A 74 -2.67 -0.59 10.82
CA ASP A 74 -3.33 -1.36 9.76
C ASP A 74 -3.70 -0.46 8.57
N ALA A 75 -3.35 -0.88 7.35
CA ALA A 75 -3.52 -0.09 6.13
C ALA A 75 -4.99 0.17 5.81
N GLY A 76 -5.87 -0.83 5.96
CA GLY A 76 -7.30 -0.68 5.67
C GLY A 76 -8.00 0.22 6.68
N GLY A 77 -7.65 0.09 7.96
CA GLY A 77 -8.13 0.99 9.00
C GLY A 77 -7.64 2.43 8.79
N ALA A 78 -6.37 2.61 8.41
CA ALA A 78 -5.82 3.93 8.09
C ALA A 78 -6.46 4.57 6.86
N LEU A 79 -6.81 3.77 5.84
CA LEU A 79 -7.49 4.27 4.65
C LEU A 79 -8.92 4.77 4.98
N ARG A 80 -9.69 4.03 5.77
CA ARG A 80 -11.03 4.45 6.22
C ARG A 80 -10.98 5.76 6.99
N GLU A 81 -10.10 5.85 7.99
CA GLU A 81 -9.91 7.08 8.76
C GLU A 81 -9.50 8.26 7.87
N TYR A 82 -8.61 8.03 6.89
CA TYR A 82 -8.19 9.06 5.96
C TYR A 82 -9.34 9.60 5.09
N LEU A 83 -10.28 8.73 4.71
CA LEU A 83 -11.46 9.09 3.92
C LEU A 83 -12.63 9.61 4.78
N GLY A 84 -12.55 9.47 6.11
CA GLY A 84 -13.61 9.87 7.03
C GLY A 84 -14.72 8.82 7.22
N GLU A 85 -14.42 7.56 6.88
CA GLU A 85 -15.31 6.40 6.96
C GLU A 85 -15.07 5.52 8.21
#